data_AF-A0A940LSU6-F1
#
_entry.id   AF-A0A940LSU6-F1
#
_cell.length_a   1.000
_cell.length_b   1.000
_cell.length_c   1.000
_cell.angle_alpha   90.00
_cell.angle_beta   90.00
_cell.angle_gamma   90.00
#
_symmetry.space_group_name_H-M   'P 1'
#
loop_
_entity.id
_entity.type
_entity.pdbx_description
1 polymer ?
#
loop_
_entity_poly.entity_id
_entity_poly.type
_entity_poly.pdbx_seq_one_letter_code
_entity_poly.pdbx_strand_id
1 'polypeptide(L)'
;SHAIRISEASLQTSLPGDTRWTYDATGNCVCWFTPQGEADSLTITSRLVIDRYPAPLTSLRIDDPHTVSPIVYAKEDRAVLNPFITPATEDEDRTLLRWLRGQMERPDEPAVDFLLRMNRTIHDQFRYMAREEAGVQSPADTIALGSGTCRDFAWLMVEALRRLGYAAVFATGYVHSPGGLARGAGATHAW
;
A
#
# COMPACT_ATOMS: atom_id res chain seq x y z
N SER A 1 -5.98 -9.66 13.68
CA SER A 1 -4.74 -9.24 14.36
C SER A 1 -5.06 -8.85 15.79
N HIS A 2 -4.31 -9.32 16.79
CA HIS A 2 -4.52 -8.91 18.19
C HIS A 2 -4.20 -7.42 18.45
N ALA A 3 -3.56 -6.74 17.49
CA ALA A 3 -3.11 -5.37 17.66
C ALA A 3 -4.20 -4.31 17.45
N ILE A 4 -5.32 -4.65 16.80
CA ILE A 4 -6.37 -3.69 16.43
C ILE A 4 -7.74 -4.35 16.56
N ARG A 5 -8.68 -3.65 17.21
CA ARG A 5 -10.10 -4.02 17.27
C ARG A 5 -10.95 -2.81 16.87
N ILE A 6 -11.91 -3.02 15.97
CA ILE A 6 -12.96 -2.03 15.69
C ILE A 6 -14.02 -2.20 16.78
N SER A 7 -14.19 -1.19 17.63
CA SER A 7 -15.19 -1.18 18.70
C SER A 7 -16.54 -0.64 18.21
N GLU A 8 -16.51 0.31 17.28
CA GLU A 8 -17.70 0.87 16.64
C GLU A 8 -17.40 1.23 15.18
N ALA A 9 -18.37 0.99 14.29
CA ALA A 9 -18.31 1.40 12.89
C ALA A 9 -19.70 1.87 12.45
N SER A 10 -19.77 3.04 11.83
CA SER A 10 -21.02 3.55 11.24
C SER A 10 -20.73 4.23 9.91
N LEU A 11 -21.65 4.07 8.96
CA LEU A 11 -21.66 4.77 7.68
C LEU A 11 -22.99 5.49 7.54
N GLN A 12 -22.95 6.79 7.28
CA GLN A 12 -24.14 7.62 7.06
C GLN A 12 -24.05 8.29 5.69
N THR A 13 -25.16 8.34 4.97
CA THR A 13 -25.28 9.02 3.68
C THR A 13 -26.29 10.15 3.77
N SER A 14 -26.07 11.25 3.03
CA SER A 14 -27.04 12.35 2.95
C SER A 14 -28.28 12.00 2.14
N LEU A 15 -28.20 10.97 1.30
CA LEU A 15 -29.29 10.48 0.46
C LEU A 15 -29.83 9.16 1.00
N PRO A 16 -31.14 8.90 0.86
CA PRO A 16 -31.68 7.57 1.08
C PRO A 16 -31.17 6.60 0.01
N GLY A 17 -31.11 5.32 0.34
CA GLY A 17 -30.70 4.29 -0.60
C GLY A 17 -30.34 2.99 0.08
N ASP A 18 -30.20 1.95 -0.73
CA ASP A 18 -29.88 0.62 -0.25
C ASP A 18 -28.38 0.47 -0.03
N THR A 19 -28.01 -0.12 1.10
CA THR A 19 -26.60 -0.45 1.41
C THR A 19 -26.43 -1.97 1.45
N ARG A 20 -25.34 -2.45 0.86
CA ARG A 20 -24.94 -3.86 0.90
C ARG A 20 -23.48 -3.98 1.29
N TRP A 21 -23.23 -4.68 2.38
CA TRP A 21 -21.90 -4.92 2.90
C TRP A 21 -21.38 -6.29 2.48
N THR A 22 -20.12 -6.34 2.07
CA THR A 22 -19.41 -7.56 1.69
C THR A 22 -17.97 -7.52 2.18
N TYR A 23 -17.35 -8.69 2.31
CA TYR A 23 -15.89 -8.79 2.48
C TYR A 23 -15.26 -9.33 1.21
N ASP A 24 -14.17 -8.71 0.78
CA ASP A 24 -13.38 -9.25 -0.33
C ASP A 24 -12.45 -10.39 0.13
N ALA A 25 -11.76 -11.03 -0.82
CA ALA A 25 -10.86 -12.15 -0.55
C ALA A 25 -9.67 -11.79 0.36
N THR A 26 -9.37 -10.49 0.52
CA THR A 26 -8.30 -9.99 1.40
C THR A 26 -8.83 -9.51 2.76
N GLY A 27 -10.15 -9.63 2.99
CA GLY A 27 -10.81 -9.24 4.22
C GLY A 27 -11.15 -7.75 4.32
N ASN A 28 -11.07 -6.98 3.23
CA ASN A 28 -11.53 -5.59 3.25
C ASN A 28 -13.05 -5.55 3.32
N CYS A 29 -13.58 -4.64 4.15
CA CYS A 29 -15.01 -4.39 4.25
C CYS A 29 -15.43 -3.42 3.14
N VAL A 30 -16.27 -3.88 2.22
CA VAL A 30 -16.74 -3.11 1.06
C VAL A 30 -18.23 -2.84 1.21
N CYS A 31 -18.60 -1.56 1.23
CA CYS A 31 -19.99 -1.13 1.18
C CYS A 31 -20.37 -0.69 -0.24
N TRP A 32 -21.38 -1.34 -0.79
CA TRP A 32 -22.08 -0.87 -1.99
C TRP A 32 -23.27 -0.02 -1.55
N PHE A 33 -23.39 1.19 -2.07
CA PHE A 33 -24.50 2.08 -1.80
C PHE A 33 -25.17 2.48 -3.12
N THR A 34 -26.47 2.24 -3.22
CA THR A 34 -27.29 2.64 -4.37
C THR A 34 -28.20 3.78 -3.94
N PRO A 35 -27.88 5.04 -4.26
CA PRO A 35 -28.71 6.18 -3.90
C PRO A 35 -30.07 6.12 -4.61
N GLN A 36 -31.10 6.63 -3.93
CA GLN A 36 -32.46 6.76 -4.46
C GLN A 36 -32.82 8.24 -4.63
N GLY A 37 -33.46 8.57 -5.75
CA GLY A 37 -33.87 9.94 -6.08
C GLY A 37 -32.77 10.77 -6.76
N GLU A 38 -33.08 12.04 -7.02
CA GLU A 38 -32.17 13.01 -7.63
C GLU A 38 -31.59 13.93 -6.55
N ALA A 39 -30.32 14.28 -6.67
CA ALA A 39 -29.65 15.25 -5.80
C ALA A 39 -28.44 15.87 -6.50
N ASP A 40 -28.12 17.10 -6.14
CA ASP A 40 -26.93 17.80 -6.66
C ASP A 40 -25.64 17.44 -5.90
N SER A 41 -25.76 16.75 -4.76
CA SER A 41 -24.61 16.33 -3.95
C SER A 41 -24.89 15.06 -3.12
N LEU A 42 -23.82 14.32 -2.85
CA LEU A 42 -23.81 13.15 -1.96
C LEU A 42 -22.70 13.33 -0.92
N THR A 43 -23.08 13.29 0.36
CA THR A 43 -22.14 13.24 1.47
C THR A 43 -22.15 11.84 2.07
N ILE A 44 -20.97 11.26 2.27
CA ILE A 44 -20.77 9.99 2.95
C ILE A 44 -19.90 10.25 4.18
N THR A 45 -20.43 9.94 5.36
CA THR A 45 -19.71 10.05 6.63
C THR A 45 -19.43 8.65 7.17
N SER A 46 -18.14 8.28 7.23
CA SER A 46 -17.68 7.04 7.87
C SER A 46 -17.05 7.37 9.22
N ARG A 47 -17.50 6.70 10.28
CA ARG A 47 -16.95 6.82 11.63
C ARG A 47 -16.50 5.45 12.11
N LEU A 48 -15.26 5.39 12.59
CA LEU A 48 -14.64 4.19 13.12
C LEU A 48 -14.05 4.52 14.50
N VAL A 49 -14.40 3.74 15.52
CA VAL A 49 -13.73 3.74 16.81
C VAL A 49 -12.87 2.49 16.86
N ILE A 50 -11.56 2.71 17.07
CA ILE A 50 -10.55 1.66 16.94
C ILE A 50 -9.74 1.60 18.22
N ASP A 51 -9.79 0.46 18.88
CA ASP A 51 -8.88 0.14 19.98
C ASP A 51 -7.58 -0.42 19.39
N ARG A 52 -6.45 0.18 19.76
CA ARG A 52 -5.13 -0.33 19.40
C ARG A 52 -4.44 -0.92 20.62
N TYR A 53 -3.90 -2.11 20.44
CA TYR A 53 -3.10 -2.84 21.42
C TYR A 53 -1.69 -2.99 20.82
N PRO A 54 -0.87 -1.91 20.83
CA PRO A 54 0.43 -1.95 20.18
C PRO A 54 1.30 -3.01 20.87
N ALA A 55 1.78 -3.98 20.10
CA ALA A 55 2.89 -4.79 20.54
C ALA A 55 4.13 -3.89 20.66
N PRO A 56 5.04 -4.14 21.63
CA PRO A 56 6.33 -3.46 21.65
C PRO A 56 7.00 -3.60 20.28
N LEU A 57 7.47 -2.48 19.72
CA LEU A 57 8.33 -2.48 18.54
C LEU A 57 9.70 -3.02 18.95
N THR A 58 9.79 -4.31 19.21
CA THR A 58 11.07 -4.99 19.38
C THR A 58 11.80 -4.92 18.04
N SER A 59 13.14 -4.82 18.07
CA SER A 59 13.96 -4.93 16.87
C SER A 59 13.55 -6.16 16.06
N LEU A 60 13.22 -5.96 14.78
CA LEU A 60 12.88 -7.06 13.88
C LEU A 60 14.04 -8.05 13.87
N ARG A 61 13.78 -9.30 14.29
CA ARG A 61 14.70 -10.41 14.04
C ARG A 61 14.24 -11.08 12.75
N ILE A 62 15.09 -11.06 11.75
CA ILE A 62 14.82 -11.64 10.44
C ILE A 62 15.57 -12.95 10.38
N ASP A 63 14.83 -14.05 10.33
CA ASP A 63 15.44 -15.38 10.28
C ASP A 63 15.86 -15.75 8.83
N ASP A 64 15.26 -15.14 7.80
CA ASP A 64 15.50 -15.37 6.36
C ASP A 64 14.81 -14.26 5.52
N PRO A 65 15.36 -13.73 4.40
CA PRO A 65 16.72 -13.90 3.88
C PRO A 65 17.70 -12.82 4.29
N HIS A 66 18.96 -13.24 4.45
CA HIS A 66 20.10 -12.37 4.73
C HIS A 66 20.58 -11.57 3.53
N THR A 67 20.07 -11.80 2.32
CA THR A 67 20.45 -11.08 1.10
C THR A 67 19.24 -10.63 0.29
N VAL A 68 19.41 -9.58 -0.51
CA VAL A 68 18.36 -8.95 -1.32
C VAL A 68 17.77 -9.85 -2.42
N SER A 69 18.55 -10.81 -2.94
CA SER A 69 18.13 -11.69 -4.03
C SER A 69 19.04 -12.94 -4.11
N PRO A 70 18.50 -14.13 -4.45
CA PRO A 70 17.08 -14.42 -4.71
C PRO A 70 16.27 -14.57 -3.42
N ILE A 71 15.01 -14.11 -3.45
CA ILE A 71 14.03 -14.39 -2.39
C ILE A 71 13.31 -15.69 -2.72
N VAL A 72 13.48 -16.68 -1.85
CA VAL A 72 12.90 -18.02 -2.04
C VAL A 72 12.06 -18.38 -0.83
N TYR A 73 10.74 -18.35 -1.01
CA TYR A 73 9.80 -18.85 0.00
C TYR A 73 9.76 -20.38 0.00
N ALA A 74 9.54 -20.96 1.18
CA ALA A 74 9.15 -22.36 1.32
C ALA A 74 7.92 -22.65 0.45
N LYS A 75 7.76 -23.90 0.02
CA LYS A 75 6.71 -24.29 -0.95
C LYS A 75 5.32 -23.95 -0.42
N GLU A 76 5.08 -24.21 0.86
CA GLU A 76 3.83 -23.98 1.55
C GLU A 76 3.51 -22.49 1.64
N ASP A 77 4.49 -21.68 2.06
CA ASP A 77 4.35 -20.23 2.12
C ASP A 77 4.15 -19.62 0.74
N ARG A 78 4.89 -20.09 -0.27
CA ARG A 78 4.76 -19.61 -1.64
C ARG A 78 3.35 -19.82 -2.18
N ALA A 79 2.70 -20.95 -1.86
CA ALA A 79 1.33 -21.21 -2.31
C ALA A 79 0.34 -20.16 -1.77
N VAL A 80 0.53 -19.70 -0.52
CA VAL A 80 -0.29 -18.66 0.11
C VAL A 80 0.10 -17.26 -0.36
N LEU A 81 1.39 -17.01 -0.52
CA LEU A 81 1.95 -15.70 -0.82
C LEU A 81 1.97 -15.37 -2.32
N ASN A 82 1.74 -16.33 -3.21
CA ASN A 82 1.84 -16.14 -4.66
C ASN A 82 1.07 -14.91 -5.17
N PRO A 83 -0.18 -14.62 -4.74
CA PRO A 83 -0.90 -13.42 -5.17
C PRO A 83 -0.21 -12.10 -4.79
N PHE A 84 0.65 -12.12 -3.77
CA PHE A 84 1.42 -10.97 -3.32
C PHE A 84 2.83 -10.91 -3.91
N ILE A 85 3.28 -11.98 -4.57
CA ILE A 85 4.58 -12.07 -5.26
C ILE A 85 4.44 -11.74 -6.75
N THR A 86 3.35 -12.16 -7.38
CA THR A 86 3.15 -11.96 -8.83
C THR A 86 2.97 -10.47 -9.16
N PRO A 87 3.80 -9.90 -10.05
CA PRO A 87 3.58 -8.56 -10.59
C PRO A 87 2.17 -8.38 -11.14
N ALA A 88 1.51 -7.29 -10.76
CA ALA A 88 0.17 -6.95 -11.22
C ALA A 88 0.17 -5.98 -12.40
N THR A 89 1.31 -5.33 -12.70
CA THR A 89 1.45 -4.41 -13.83
C THR A 89 2.42 -4.98 -14.86
N GLU A 90 2.15 -4.79 -16.15
CA GLU A 90 3.08 -5.13 -17.22
C GLU A 90 4.23 -4.10 -17.30
N ASP A 91 5.35 -4.46 -17.91
CA ASP A 91 6.53 -3.59 -18.06
C ASP A 91 7.15 -3.79 -19.44
N GLU A 92 6.34 -3.53 -20.48
CA GLU A 92 6.69 -3.79 -21.90
C GLU A 92 8.02 -3.12 -22.29
N ASP A 93 8.18 -1.84 -21.92
CA ASP A 93 9.39 -1.04 -22.18
C ASP A 93 10.54 -1.30 -21.19
N ARG A 94 10.33 -2.22 -20.24
CA ARG A 94 11.29 -2.58 -19.19
C ARG A 94 11.76 -1.35 -18.39
N THR A 95 10.91 -0.34 -18.26
CA THR A 95 11.22 0.92 -17.56
C THR A 95 11.40 0.64 -16.08
N LEU A 96 10.48 -0.10 -15.47
CA LEU A 96 10.58 -0.49 -14.07
C LEU A 96 11.76 -1.42 -13.84
N LEU A 97 11.95 -2.43 -14.70
CA LEU A 97 13.08 -3.35 -14.58
C LEU A 97 14.43 -2.64 -14.71
N ARG A 98 14.58 -1.66 -15.61
CA ARG A 98 15.81 -0.86 -15.75
C ARG A 98 16.06 0.00 -14.52
N TRP A 99 15.04 0.70 -14.03
CA TRP A 99 15.16 1.49 -12.81
C TRP A 99 15.54 0.61 -11.60
N LEU A 100 14.89 -0.54 -11.44
CA LEU A 100 15.12 -1.51 -10.37
C LEU A 100 16.54 -2.07 -10.39
N ARG A 101 17.07 -2.42 -11.57
CA ARG A 101 18.47 -2.85 -11.71
C ARG A 101 19.45 -1.80 -11.22
N GLY A 102 19.16 -0.52 -11.45
CA GLY A 102 19.95 0.59 -10.93
C GLY A 102 19.96 0.67 -9.40
N GLN A 103 18.98 0.06 -8.73
CA GLN A 103 18.91 0.02 -7.26
C GLN A 103 19.62 -1.19 -6.67
N MET A 104 19.99 -2.19 -7.46
CA MET A 104 20.64 -3.43 -7.00
C MET A 104 22.17 -3.28 -7.02
N GLU A 105 22.71 -2.42 -6.16
CA GLU A 105 24.15 -2.13 -6.11
C GLU A 105 24.99 -3.28 -5.53
N ARG A 106 24.44 -4.00 -4.55
CA ARG A 106 25.14 -5.04 -3.78
C ARG A 106 24.28 -6.29 -3.66
N PRO A 107 24.61 -7.39 -4.36
CA PRO A 107 23.84 -8.63 -4.30
C PRO A 107 23.78 -9.27 -2.90
N ASP A 108 24.75 -8.94 -2.04
CA ASP A 108 24.90 -9.41 -0.66
C ASP A 108 24.29 -8.46 0.38
N GLU A 109 23.63 -7.37 -0.03
CA GLU A 109 22.97 -6.45 0.89
C GLU A 109 21.86 -7.17 1.67
N PRO A 110 21.79 -7.02 3.00
CA PRO A 110 20.70 -7.55 3.80
C PRO A 110 19.33 -7.10 3.28
N ALA A 111 18.38 -8.03 3.20
CA ALA A 111 17.07 -7.76 2.60
C ALA A 111 16.38 -6.56 3.25
N VAL A 112 16.40 -6.44 4.59
CA VAL A 112 15.79 -5.26 5.24
C VAL A 112 16.56 -3.98 5.01
N ASP A 113 17.89 -4.02 4.91
CA ASP A 113 18.67 -2.83 4.57
C ASP A 113 18.33 -2.35 3.15
N PHE A 114 18.17 -3.29 2.21
CA PHE A 114 17.67 -3.03 0.86
C PHE A 114 16.27 -2.42 0.89
N LEU A 115 15.32 -3.00 1.63
CA LEU A 115 13.95 -2.48 1.72
C LEU A 115 13.91 -1.05 2.28
N LEU A 116 14.68 -0.79 3.34
CA LEU A 116 14.80 0.53 3.95
C LEU A 116 15.47 1.53 3.01
N ARG A 117 16.50 1.10 2.28
CA ARG A 117 17.17 1.93 1.26
C ARG A 117 16.23 2.21 0.10
N MET A 118 15.47 1.22 -0.36
CA MET A 118 14.53 1.38 -1.46
C MET A 118 13.43 2.39 -1.11
N ASN A 119 12.91 2.32 0.12
CA ASN A 119 11.97 3.31 0.65
C ASN A 119 12.59 4.73 0.65
N ARG A 120 13.81 4.89 1.17
CA ARG A 120 14.53 6.19 1.15
C ARG A 120 14.75 6.71 -0.27
N THR A 121 15.21 5.86 -1.19
CA THR A 121 15.41 6.25 -2.58
C THR A 121 14.12 6.76 -3.21
N ILE A 122 12.97 6.09 -2.98
CA ILE A 122 11.68 6.58 -3.50
C ILE A 122 11.33 7.93 -2.87
N HIS A 123 11.51 8.07 -1.56
CA HIS A 123 11.28 9.34 -0.86
C HIS A 123 12.15 10.48 -1.40
N ASP A 124 13.42 10.20 -1.72
CA ASP A 124 14.41 11.22 -2.09
C ASP A 124 14.38 11.56 -3.60
N GLN A 125 14.08 10.58 -4.46
CA GLN A 125 14.09 10.78 -5.92
C GLN A 125 12.76 11.32 -6.48
N PHE A 126 11.63 11.05 -5.82
CA PHE A 126 10.32 11.34 -6.36
C PHE A 126 9.64 12.49 -5.63
N ARG A 127 9.15 13.47 -6.38
CA ARG A 127 8.48 14.64 -5.81
C ARG A 127 7.02 14.33 -5.51
N TYR A 128 6.60 14.59 -4.28
CA TYR A 128 5.17 14.52 -3.96
C TYR A 128 4.38 15.58 -4.74
N MET A 129 3.38 15.15 -5.51
CA MET A 129 2.47 16.00 -6.27
C MET A 129 1.04 15.47 -6.12
N ALA A 130 0.17 16.28 -5.52
CA ALA A 130 -1.24 15.93 -5.37
C ALA A 130 -1.92 15.87 -6.75
N ARG A 131 -2.83 14.90 -6.92
CA ARG A 131 -3.57 14.68 -8.16
C ARG A 131 -4.93 14.05 -7.87
N GLU A 132 -5.90 14.29 -8.75
CA GLU A 132 -7.29 13.89 -8.55
C GLU A 132 -7.69 12.62 -9.31
N GLU A 133 -6.88 12.14 -10.26
CA GLU A 133 -7.31 11.04 -11.13
C GLU A 133 -7.49 9.74 -10.33
N ALA A 134 -8.44 8.91 -10.76
CA ALA A 134 -8.70 7.64 -10.12
C ALA A 134 -7.53 6.65 -10.28
N GLY A 135 -7.42 5.70 -9.36
CA GLY A 135 -6.41 4.64 -9.41
C GLY A 135 -4.99 5.10 -9.07
N VAL A 136 -4.03 4.21 -9.28
CA VAL A 136 -2.59 4.45 -9.11
C VAL A 136 -1.94 4.76 -10.46
N GLN A 137 -0.91 5.59 -10.48
CA GLN A 137 -0.05 5.73 -11.65
C GLN A 137 0.65 4.40 -11.89
N SER A 138 0.92 4.06 -13.15
CA SER A 138 1.78 2.91 -13.41
C SER A 138 3.18 3.18 -12.85
N PRO A 139 3.95 2.13 -12.49
CA PRO A 139 5.34 2.31 -12.08
C PRO A 139 6.18 3.02 -13.15
N ALA A 140 5.92 2.72 -14.43
CA ALA A 140 6.61 3.36 -15.55
C ALA A 140 6.32 4.87 -15.63
N ASP A 141 5.06 5.27 -15.47
CA ASP A 141 4.67 6.68 -15.44
C ASP A 141 5.26 7.40 -14.23
N THR A 142 5.23 6.76 -13.05
CA THR A 142 5.82 7.33 -11.82
C THR A 142 7.31 7.59 -12.02
N ILE A 143 8.05 6.64 -12.61
CA ILE A 143 9.47 6.76 -12.99
C ILE A 143 9.68 7.89 -14.01
N ALA A 144 8.88 7.95 -15.07
CA ALA A 144 9.04 8.95 -16.13
C ALA A 144 8.73 10.38 -15.65
N LEU A 145 7.69 10.54 -14.82
CA LEU A 145 7.26 11.83 -14.27
C LEU A 145 8.12 12.30 -13.11
N GLY A 146 8.81 11.38 -12.41
CA GLY A 146 9.58 11.68 -11.20
C GLY A 146 8.72 12.26 -10.07
N SER A 147 7.40 12.03 -10.10
CA SER A 147 6.46 12.61 -9.15
C SER A 147 5.17 11.81 -9.01
N GLY A 148 4.46 12.00 -7.91
CA GLY A 148 3.19 11.32 -7.64
C GLY A 148 2.69 11.50 -6.22
N THR A 149 1.69 10.70 -5.85
CA THR A 149 1.08 10.67 -4.51
C THR A 149 1.54 9.45 -3.71
N CYS A 150 1.15 9.36 -2.44
CA CYS A 150 1.50 8.21 -1.59
C CYS A 150 1.13 6.85 -2.21
N ARG A 151 -0.05 6.76 -2.84
CA ARG A 151 -0.50 5.55 -3.56
C ARG A 151 0.35 5.21 -4.78
N ASP A 152 0.91 6.21 -5.47
CA ASP A 152 1.73 5.97 -6.66
C ASP A 152 3.11 5.44 -6.23
N PHE A 153 3.67 5.98 -5.15
CA PHE A 153 4.95 5.54 -4.58
C PHE A 153 4.87 4.16 -3.93
N ALA A 154 3.80 3.89 -3.17
CA ALA A 154 3.56 2.57 -2.61
C ALA A 154 3.39 1.53 -3.73
N TRP A 155 2.67 1.87 -4.81
CA TRP A 155 2.51 0.96 -5.94
C TRP A 155 3.81 0.69 -6.69
N LEU A 156 4.63 1.73 -6.93
CA LEU A 156 5.99 1.58 -7.49
C LEU A 156 6.83 0.61 -6.63
N MET A 157 6.82 0.79 -5.31
CA MET A 157 7.58 -0.08 -4.39
C MET A 157 7.07 -1.53 -4.44
N VAL A 158 5.75 -1.74 -4.35
CA VAL A 158 5.14 -3.07 -4.40
C VAL A 158 5.50 -3.80 -5.70
N GLU A 159 5.33 -3.15 -6.85
CA GLU A 159 5.60 -3.77 -8.16
C GLU A 159 7.10 -3.99 -8.42
N ALA A 160 7.97 -3.14 -7.88
CA ALA A 160 9.41 -3.35 -7.89
C ALA A 160 9.82 -4.58 -7.07
N LEU A 161 9.31 -4.70 -5.84
CA LEU A 161 9.62 -5.80 -4.93
C LEU A 161 9.08 -7.15 -5.44
N ARG A 162 7.89 -7.16 -6.02
CA ARG A 162 7.31 -8.36 -6.67
C ARG A 162 8.18 -8.91 -7.79
N ARG A 163 8.83 -8.05 -8.57
CA ARG A 163 9.78 -8.45 -9.63
C ARG A 163 11.07 -9.07 -9.09
N LEU A 164 11.44 -8.77 -7.84
CA LEU A 164 12.53 -9.43 -7.13
C LEU A 164 12.09 -10.72 -6.41
N GLY A 165 10.80 -11.04 -6.47
CA GLY A 165 10.22 -12.23 -5.83
C GLY A 165 9.75 -12.00 -4.41
N TYR A 166 9.77 -10.77 -3.87
CA TYR A 166 9.20 -10.49 -2.55
C TYR A 166 7.67 -10.51 -2.62
N ALA A 167 7.06 -11.09 -1.59
CA ALA A 167 5.65 -10.87 -1.30
C ALA A 167 5.46 -9.44 -0.78
N ALA A 168 4.72 -8.63 -1.53
CA ALA A 168 4.43 -7.24 -1.18
C ALA A 168 2.92 -6.95 -1.31
N VAL A 169 2.40 -6.22 -0.33
CA VAL A 169 0.99 -5.85 -0.24
C VAL A 169 0.88 -4.34 -0.31
N PHE A 170 -0.06 -3.85 -1.11
CA PHE A 170 -0.44 -2.44 -1.12
C PHE A 170 -1.42 -2.20 0.03
N ALA A 171 -1.00 -1.45 1.05
CA ALA A 171 -1.84 -1.16 2.20
C ALA A 171 -2.42 0.26 2.11
N THR A 172 -3.64 0.43 2.62
CA THR A 172 -4.23 1.76 2.79
C THR A 172 -4.80 1.92 4.20
N GLY A 173 -4.87 3.16 4.67
CA GLY A 173 -5.46 3.45 5.97
C GLY A 173 -5.37 4.92 6.35
N TYR A 174 -5.49 5.18 7.65
CA TYR A 174 -5.42 6.52 8.22
C TYR A 174 -4.14 6.70 9.02
N VAL A 175 -3.49 7.85 8.84
CA VAL A 175 -2.31 8.24 9.63
C VAL A 175 -2.77 9.11 10.80
N HIS A 176 -2.59 8.59 12.00
CA HIS A 176 -2.76 9.39 13.21
C HIS A 176 -1.47 10.15 13.51
N SER A 177 -1.51 11.48 13.36
CA SER A 177 -0.40 12.37 13.69
C SER A 177 -0.87 13.40 14.72
N PRO A 178 -0.67 13.13 16.03
CA PRO A 178 -0.91 14.12 17.06
C PRO A 178 -0.07 15.38 16.76
N GLY A 179 -0.73 16.54 16.61
CA GLY A 179 -0.07 17.80 16.30
C GLY A 179 0.11 18.11 14.80
N GLY A 180 -0.35 17.25 13.89
CA GLY A 180 -0.42 17.57 12.45
C GLY A 180 0.93 17.70 11.73
N LEU A 181 2.01 17.20 12.34
CA LEU A 181 3.37 17.35 11.83
C LEU A 181 3.69 16.41 10.66
N ALA A 182 2.92 15.34 10.46
CA ALA A 182 3.11 14.42 9.34
C ALA A 182 2.30 14.84 8.11
N ARG A 183 2.95 14.85 6.94
CA ARG A 183 2.25 14.98 5.65
C ARG A 183 1.27 13.81 5.48
N GLY A 184 0.01 14.11 5.15
CA GLY A 184 -1.06 13.12 5.03
C GLY A 184 -1.94 12.97 6.29
N ALA A 185 -1.66 13.73 7.36
CA ALA A 185 -2.55 13.79 8.52
C ALA A 185 -3.96 14.26 8.11
N GLY A 186 -4.99 13.49 8.47
CA GLY A 186 -6.40 13.80 8.17
C GLY A 186 -6.90 13.31 6.81
N ALA A 187 -6.06 12.71 5.98
CA ALA A 187 -6.44 12.05 4.73
C ALA A 187 -6.19 10.54 4.80
N THR A 188 -6.74 9.81 3.83
CA THR A 188 -6.33 8.42 3.58
C THR A 188 -4.89 8.40 3.08
N HIS A 189 -4.15 7.35 3.43
CA HIS A 189 -2.75 7.15 3.08
C HIS A 189 -2.54 5.73 2.56
N ALA A 190 -1.53 5.55 1.72
CA ALA A 190 -1.12 4.25 1.20
C ALA A 190 0.38 4.03 1.42
N TRP A 191 0.77 2.80 1.74
CA TRP A 191 2.15 2.38 1.99
C TRP A 191 2.38 0.90 1.66
#